data_AF-A0A957P0I4-F1
#
_entry.id   AF-A0A957P0I4-F1
#
_cell.length_a   1.000
_cell.length_b   1.000
_cell.length_c   1.000
_cell.angle_alpha   90.00
_cell.angle_beta   90.00
_cell.angle_gamma   90.00
#
_symmetry.space_group_name_H-M   'P 1'
#
loop_
_entity.id
_entity.type
_entity.pdbx_description
1 polymer ?
#
loop_
_entity_poly.entity_id
_entity_poly.type
_entity_poly.pdbx_seq_one_letter_code
_entity_poly.pdbx_strand_id
1 'polypeptide(L)'
;MTSGKFATTVGFERRFNPALQIEKRSDFVAFMNADQPVRPANMLNVVEINQGKRPYSMLEPRSAELTVRELADHIAESHLVIDTRSPADFGACHIPGSYNIQIDSPEFEQRIGWVTPLDVPIVLVSDSAADAQKAVHLMAFLGLDGRVKGHLGGGIDAWIMAGKEQATLTQISVYQLQEQLGNGLNMQVLDVRETSEWDDG
;
A
#
# COMPACT_ATOMS: atom_id res chain seq x y z
N MET A 1 -1.40 13.89 -17.41
CA MET A 1 -2.51 13.63 -18.38
C MET A 1 -2.46 12.16 -18.79
N THR A 2 -3.21 11.29 -18.14
CA THR A 2 -3.37 9.89 -18.59
C THR A 2 -4.37 9.88 -19.75
N SER A 3 -3.85 9.65 -20.97
CA SER A 3 -4.68 9.51 -22.16
C SER A 3 -5.60 8.30 -22.01
N GLY A 4 -6.92 8.46 -22.17
CA GLY A 4 -7.92 7.37 -22.14
C GLY A 4 -7.85 6.39 -23.33
N LYS A 5 -6.67 6.25 -23.94
CA LYS A 5 -6.39 5.33 -25.05
C LYS A 5 -5.81 4.04 -24.47
N PHE A 6 -6.57 2.95 -24.59
CA PHE A 6 -6.16 1.62 -24.13
C PHE A 6 -5.17 0.90 -25.06
N ALA A 7 -4.91 1.44 -26.26
CA ALA A 7 -3.96 0.91 -27.23
C ALA A 7 -3.44 1.99 -28.19
N THR A 8 -2.34 1.68 -28.89
CA THR A 8 -1.69 2.51 -29.92
C THR A 8 -1.28 1.66 -31.13
N THR A 9 -0.69 2.27 -32.16
CA THR A 9 -0.16 1.58 -33.34
C THR A 9 1.30 1.94 -33.59
N VAL A 10 2.05 1.04 -34.23
CA VAL A 10 3.44 1.29 -34.60
C VAL A 10 3.60 2.59 -35.41
N GLY A 11 2.71 2.86 -36.36
CA GLY A 11 2.76 4.08 -37.17
C GLY A 11 2.49 5.35 -36.36
N PHE A 12 1.61 5.28 -35.37
CA PHE A 12 1.33 6.39 -34.46
C PHE A 12 2.51 6.65 -33.53
N GLU A 13 3.02 5.62 -32.85
CA GLU A 13 4.19 5.74 -31.97
C GLU A 13 5.40 6.27 -32.74
N ARG A 14 5.69 5.76 -33.94
CA ARG A 14 6.80 6.27 -34.77
C ARG A 14 6.70 7.76 -35.08
N ARG A 15 5.49 8.34 -35.10
CA ARG A 15 5.28 9.75 -35.44
C ARG A 15 5.22 10.67 -34.22
N PHE A 16 4.76 10.16 -33.09
CA PHE A 16 4.41 11.00 -31.94
C PHE A 16 5.10 10.60 -30.63
N ASN A 17 5.69 9.41 -30.53
CA ASN A 17 6.45 9.02 -29.34
C ASN A 17 7.81 9.75 -29.33
N PRO A 18 8.08 10.62 -28.33
CA PRO A 18 9.33 11.37 -28.27
C PRO A 18 10.57 10.48 -28.27
N ALA A 19 10.49 9.31 -27.62
CA ALA A 19 11.59 8.35 -27.57
C ALA A 19 12.01 7.84 -28.96
N LEU A 20 11.05 7.78 -29.91
CA LEU A 20 11.30 7.32 -31.29
C LEU A 20 11.75 8.45 -32.23
N GLN A 21 11.78 9.71 -31.77
CA GLN A 21 12.31 10.84 -32.54
C GLN A 21 13.79 11.10 -32.27
N ILE A 22 14.39 10.42 -31.30
CA ILE A 22 15.79 10.64 -30.90
C ILE A 22 16.71 9.79 -31.76
N GLU A 23 17.53 10.44 -32.60
CA GLU A 23 18.44 9.75 -33.53
C GLU A 23 19.75 9.31 -32.87
N LYS A 24 20.27 10.12 -31.93
CA LYS A 24 21.55 9.85 -31.26
C LYS A 24 21.36 8.96 -30.06
N ARG A 25 22.13 7.86 -30.00
CA ARG A 25 22.13 6.93 -28.87
C ARG A 25 22.40 7.61 -27.52
N SER A 26 23.32 8.58 -27.46
CA SER A 26 23.63 9.31 -26.22
C SER A 26 22.40 10.03 -25.67
N ASP A 27 21.70 10.72 -26.55
CA ASP A 27 20.56 11.57 -26.21
C ASP A 27 19.37 10.68 -25.83
N PHE A 28 19.24 9.51 -26.47
CA PHE A 28 18.26 8.51 -26.11
C PHE A 28 18.53 7.94 -24.71
N VAL A 29 19.78 7.61 -24.39
CA VAL A 29 20.14 7.13 -23.06
C VAL A 29 19.89 8.21 -22.00
N ALA A 30 20.22 9.46 -22.28
CA ALA A 30 19.92 10.57 -21.37
C ALA A 30 18.41 10.74 -21.15
N PHE A 31 17.63 10.76 -22.23
CA PHE A 31 16.16 10.83 -22.17
C PHE A 31 15.56 9.70 -21.32
N MET A 32 16.01 8.46 -21.54
CA MET A 32 15.51 7.31 -20.78
C MET A 32 15.89 7.35 -19.30
N ASN A 33 16.91 8.09 -18.87
CA ASN A 33 17.35 8.14 -17.47
C ASN A 33 16.98 9.44 -16.74
N ALA A 34 16.36 10.41 -17.41
CA ALA A 34 16.07 11.73 -16.84
C ALA A 34 15.04 11.66 -15.70
N ASP A 35 13.93 10.95 -15.91
CA ASP A 35 12.77 10.94 -14.99
C ASP A 35 12.33 9.50 -14.69
N GLN A 36 13.25 8.67 -14.21
CA GLN A 36 12.89 7.31 -13.80
C GLN A 36 12.14 7.34 -12.46
N PRO A 37 10.94 6.72 -12.37
CA PRO A 37 10.23 6.64 -11.11
C PRO A 37 11.01 5.82 -10.09
N VAL A 38 10.73 6.05 -8.80
CA VAL A 38 11.29 5.24 -7.74
C VAL A 38 10.91 3.78 -7.98
N ARG A 39 11.93 2.92 -7.98
CA ARG A 39 11.73 1.48 -8.10
C ARG A 39 10.79 0.98 -7.00
N PRO A 40 9.68 0.30 -7.34
CA PRO A 40 8.80 -0.31 -6.33
C PRO A 40 9.59 -1.30 -5.46
N ALA A 41 9.39 -1.24 -4.14
CA ALA A 41 10.18 -2.02 -3.18
C ALA A 41 10.04 -3.55 -3.36
N ASN A 42 8.91 -4.00 -3.88
CA ASN A 42 8.60 -5.39 -4.20
C ASN A 42 9.13 -5.86 -5.57
N MET A 43 9.72 -4.99 -6.40
CA MET A 43 10.13 -5.36 -7.76
C MET A 43 11.17 -6.50 -7.75
N LEU A 44 12.01 -6.58 -6.71
CA LEU A 44 12.95 -7.70 -6.56
C LEU A 44 12.23 -9.05 -6.36
N ASN A 45 11.13 -9.08 -5.58
CA ASN A 45 10.34 -10.30 -5.40
C ASN A 45 9.72 -10.77 -6.71
N VAL A 46 9.11 -9.85 -7.45
CA VAL A 46 8.50 -10.15 -8.75
C VAL A 46 9.55 -10.69 -9.74
N VAL A 47 10.74 -10.09 -9.77
CA VAL A 47 11.85 -10.58 -10.60
C VAL A 47 12.30 -11.99 -10.19
N GLU A 48 12.45 -12.26 -8.89
CA GLU A 48 12.85 -13.58 -8.40
C GLU A 48 11.82 -14.67 -8.70
N ILE A 49 10.52 -14.37 -8.55
CA ILE A 49 9.43 -15.28 -8.90
C ILE A 49 9.44 -15.57 -10.40
N ASN A 50 9.53 -14.53 -11.24
CA ASN A 50 9.56 -14.68 -12.70
C ASN A 50 10.80 -15.42 -13.21
N GLN A 51 11.91 -15.38 -12.46
CA GLN A 51 13.12 -16.16 -12.74
C GLN A 51 13.06 -17.60 -12.19
N GLY A 52 11.99 -17.99 -11.51
CA GLY A 52 11.85 -19.31 -10.88
C GLY A 52 12.73 -19.52 -9.65
N LYS A 53 13.31 -18.44 -9.09
CA LYS A 53 14.14 -18.50 -7.87
C LYS A 53 13.30 -18.62 -6.60
N ARG A 54 12.03 -18.23 -6.68
CA ARG A 54 11.02 -18.47 -5.65
C ARG A 54 9.89 -19.32 -6.24
N PRO A 55 9.31 -20.24 -5.46
CA PRO A 55 8.19 -21.04 -5.92
C PRO A 55 7.00 -20.14 -6.25
N TYR A 56 6.41 -20.36 -7.42
CA TYR A 56 5.14 -19.78 -7.83
C TYR A 56 4.03 -20.78 -7.50
N SER A 57 3.00 -20.33 -6.79
CA SER A 57 1.82 -21.14 -6.48
C SER A 57 0.72 -20.88 -7.51
N MET A 58 0.14 -21.95 -8.05
CA MET A 58 -1.12 -21.86 -8.82
C MET A 58 -2.37 -22.00 -7.93
N LEU A 59 -2.19 -22.19 -6.62
CA LEU A 59 -3.31 -22.23 -5.69
C LEU A 59 -3.83 -20.81 -5.48
N GLU A 60 -5.15 -20.67 -5.44
CA GLU A 60 -5.76 -19.42 -5.03
C GLU A 60 -5.29 -19.07 -3.61
N PRO A 61 -4.71 -17.89 -3.42
CA PRO A 61 -4.25 -17.48 -2.10
C PRO A 61 -5.49 -17.26 -1.22
N ARG A 62 -5.48 -17.77 0.01
CA ARG A 62 -6.65 -17.72 0.92
C ARG A 62 -6.29 -17.07 2.24
N SER A 63 -7.18 -16.22 2.73
CA SER A 63 -7.10 -15.71 4.10
C SER A 63 -7.83 -16.66 5.05
N ALA A 64 -7.12 -17.20 6.04
CA ALA A 64 -7.76 -17.90 7.15
C ALA A 64 -8.42 -16.88 8.09
N GLU A 65 -9.58 -17.21 8.64
CA GLU A 65 -10.19 -16.42 9.72
C GLU A 65 -9.45 -16.69 11.02
N LEU A 66 -9.03 -15.63 11.71
CA LEU A 66 -8.33 -15.65 12.99
C LEU A 66 -9.25 -15.16 14.09
N THR A 67 -9.22 -15.83 15.23
CA THR A 67 -9.81 -15.31 16.47
C THR A 67 -9.01 -14.12 16.98
N VAL A 68 -9.63 -13.30 17.83
CA VAL A 68 -8.95 -12.21 18.55
C VAL A 68 -7.71 -12.70 19.30
N ARG A 69 -7.75 -13.93 19.85
CA ARG A 69 -6.61 -14.51 20.55
C ARG A 69 -5.46 -14.81 19.59
N GLU A 70 -5.71 -15.51 18.49
CA GLU A 70 -4.68 -15.85 17.51
C GLU A 70 -4.05 -14.61 16.90
N LEU A 71 -4.85 -13.59 16.58
CA LEU A 71 -4.32 -12.33 16.08
C LEU A 71 -3.44 -11.61 17.13
N ALA A 72 -3.85 -11.62 18.40
CA ALA A 72 -3.04 -11.06 19.48
C ALA A 72 -1.71 -11.83 19.67
N ASP A 73 -1.74 -13.16 19.54
CA ASP A 73 -0.54 -14.00 19.60
C ASP A 73 0.41 -13.66 18.43
N HIS A 74 -0.11 -13.46 17.21
CA HIS A 74 0.67 -12.99 16.07
C HIS A 74 1.26 -11.58 16.29
N ILE A 75 0.52 -10.65 16.89
CA ILE A 75 1.07 -9.34 17.25
C ILE A 75 2.24 -9.49 18.24
N ALA A 76 2.10 -10.35 19.25
CA ALA A 76 3.16 -10.63 20.22
C ALA A 76 4.41 -11.26 19.56
N GLU A 77 4.22 -12.01 18.48
CA GLU A 77 5.29 -12.54 17.63
C GLU A 77 5.84 -11.53 16.61
N SER A 78 5.47 -10.24 16.72
CA SER A 78 5.91 -9.16 15.82
C SER A 78 5.46 -9.31 14.36
N HIS A 79 4.31 -9.91 14.12
CA HIS A 79 3.68 -9.89 12.79
C HIS A 79 3.14 -8.49 12.49
N LEU A 80 3.22 -8.08 11.23
CA LEU A 80 2.73 -6.80 10.78
C LEU A 80 1.20 -6.84 10.65
N VAL A 81 0.52 -5.90 11.29
CA VAL A 81 -0.93 -5.74 11.16
C VAL A 81 -1.22 -4.75 10.05
N ILE A 82 -1.84 -5.21 8.96
CA ILE A 82 -2.33 -4.34 7.88
C ILE A 82 -3.84 -4.17 8.03
N ASP A 83 -4.28 -2.95 8.29
CA ASP A 83 -5.68 -2.58 8.34
C ASP A 83 -6.11 -2.02 6.97
N THR A 84 -7.01 -2.73 6.29
CA THR A 84 -7.43 -2.43 4.93
C THR A 84 -8.69 -1.57 4.84
N ARG A 85 -9.21 -1.14 5.98
CA ARG A 85 -10.42 -0.30 6.08
C ARG A 85 -10.14 1.12 5.61
N SER A 86 -11.19 1.94 5.55
CA SER A 86 -11.05 3.35 5.18
C SER A 86 -10.19 4.12 6.20
N PRO A 87 -9.47 5.19 5.79
CA PRO A 87 -8.73 6.03 6.72
C PRO A 87 -9.60 6.67 7.80
N ALA A 88 -10.88 6.90 7.51
CA ALA A 88 -11.85 7.41 8.48
C ALA A 88 -12.14 6.40 9.59
N ASP A 89 -12.42 5.14 9.21
CA ASP A 89 -12.71 4.06 10.17
C ASP A 89 -11.47 3.71 10.98
N PHE A 90 -10.30 3.68 10.35
CA PHE A 90 -9.02 3.51 11.02
C PHE A 90 -8.75 4.64 12.02
N GLY A 91 -8.93 5.89 11.61
CA GLY A 91 -8.71 7.05 12.47
C GLY A 91 -9.64 7.07 13.68
N ALA A 92 -10.88 6.63 13.52
CA ALA A 92 -11.84 6.50 14.61
C ALA A 92 -11.42 5.45 15.65
N CYS A 93 -10.96 4.28 15.21
CA CYS A 93 -10.42 3.23 16.09
C CYS A 93 -9.63 2.18 15.29
N HIS A 94 -8.44 1.81 15.79
CA HIS A 94 -7.59 0.78 15.21
C HIS A 94 -6.75 0.03 16.26
N ILE A 95 -6.15 -1.08 15.85
CA ILE A 95 -5.20 -1.84 16.68
C ILE A 95 -3.87 -1.05 16.77
N PRO A 96 -3.31 -0.79 17.97
CA PRO A 96 -2.05 -0.07 18.10
C PRO A 96 -0.92 -0.71 17.28
N GLY A 97 -0.15 0.13 16.57
CA GLY A 97 0.97 -0.33 15.73
C GLY A 97 0.57 -0.90 14.37
N SER A 98 -0.73 -0.97 14.05
CA SER A 98 -1.20 -1.37 12.72
C SER A 98 -1.00 -0.27 11.67
N TYR A 99 -0.86 -0.68 10.41
CA TYR A 99 -0.68 0.22 9.27
C TYR A 99 -1.95 0.23 8.42
N ASN A 100 -2.49 1.42 8.14
CA ASN A 100 -3.66 1.56 7.29
C ASN A 100 -3.30 1.66 5.81
N ILE A 101 -3.85 0.75 5.01
CA ILE A 101 -3.78 0.81 3.55
C ILE A 101 -5.13 0.38 3.00
N GLN A 102 -5.97 1.36 2.66
CA GLN A 102 -7.33 1.10 2.16
C GLN A 102 -7.31 0.22 0.91
N ILE A 103 -8.09 -0.87 0.93
CA ILE A 103 -8.13 -1.89 -0.13
C ILE A 103 -8.52 -1.36 -1.51
N ASP A 104 -9.33 -0.29 -1.54
CA ASP A 104 -9.84 0.30 -2.78
C ASP A 104 -8.97 1.45 -3.31
N SER A 105 -7.86 1.77 -2.64
CA SER A 105 -6.88 2.72 -3.16
C SER A 105 -6.25 2.16 -4.43
N PRO A 106 -6.18 2.94 -5.54
CA PRO A 106 -5.46 2.54 -6.75
C PRO A 106 -3.97 2.23 -6.51
N GLU A 107 -3.42 2.71 -5.40
CA GLU A 107 -2.03 2.56 -4.99
C GLU A 107 -1.82 1.48 -3.91
N PHE A 108 -2.82 0.63 -3.63
CA PHE A 108 -2.77 -0.39 -2.58
C PHE A 108 -1.52 -1.26 -2.67
N GLU A 109 -1.25 -1.85 -3.84
CA GLU A 109 -0.12 -2.74 -4.06
C GLU A 109 1.23 -2.03 -3.88
N GLN A 110 1.33 -0.79 -4.35
CA GLN A 110 2.54 0.02 -4.22
C GLN A 110 2.82 0.34 -2.74
N ARG A 111 1.81 0.81 -2.01
CA ARG A 111 1.92 1.20 -0.60
C ARG A 111 2.26 0.00 0.28
N ILE A 112 1.62 -1.14 0.06
CA ILE A 112 1.96 -2.38 0.78
C ILE A 112 3.41 -2.77 0.52
N GLY A 113 3.85 -2.71 -0.74
CA GLY A 113 5.22 -3.03 -1.11
C GLY A 113 6.24 -2.18 -0.36
N TRP A 114 5.95 -0.90 -0.11
CA TRP A 114 6.84 0.00 0.62
C TRP A 114 6.90 -0.27 2.12
N VAL A 115 5.77 -0.57 2.75
CA VAL A 115 5.70 -0.68 4.21
C VAL A 115 5.95 -2.07 4.75
N THR A 116 5.89 -3.11 3.90
CA THR A 116 6.00 -4.50 4.33
C THR A 116 7.43 -5.00 4.17
N PRO A 117 8.16 -5.27 5.28
CA PRO A 117 9.49 -5.84 5.19
C PRO A 117 9.49 -7.24 4.57
N LEU A 118 10.62 -7.65 4.00
CA LEU A 118 10.71 -8.89 3.24
C LEU A 118 10.55 -10.18 4.06
N ASP A 119 10.70 -10.14 5.38
CA ASP A 119 10.70 -11.34 6.21
C ASP A 119 9.69 -11.29 7.37
N VAL A 120 8.78 -10.32 7.34
CA VAL A 120 7.77 -10.13 8.38
C VAL A 120 6.44 -10.72 7.91
N PRO A 121 5.85 -11.68 8.64
CA PRO A 121 4.53 -12.19 8.31
C PRO A 121 3.43 -11.20 8.65
N ILE A 122 2.28 -11.35 7.99
CA ILE A 122 1.22 -10.34 7.96
C ILE A 122 -0.08 -10.92 8.52
N VAL A 123 -0.80 -10.13 9.31
CA VAL A 123 -2.20 -10.36 9.68
C VAL A 123 -3.05 -9.18 9.21
N LEU A 124 -4.29 -9.46 8.84
CA LEU A 124 -5.18 -8.46 8.24
C LEU A 124 -6.31 -8.07 9.19
N VAL A 125 -6.69 -6.80 9.13
CA VAL A 125 -7.96 -6.28 9.66
C VAL A 125 -8.70 -5.65 8.49
N SER A 126 -9.92 -6.11 8.23
CA SER A 126 -10.72 -5.68 7.07
C SER A 126 -12.19 -5.56 7.46
N ASP A 127 -12.98 -4.81 6.69
CA ASP A 127 -14.42 -4.64 6.94
C ASP A 127 -15.21 -5.94 6.75
N SER A 128 -14.72 -6.83 5.90
CA SER A 128 -15.31 -8.15 5.67
C SER A 128 -14.28 -9.21 5.33
N ALA A 129 -14.66 -10.49 5.46
CA ALA A 129 -13.87 -11.61 4.97
C ALA A 129 -13.64 -11.54 3.45
N ALA A 130 -14.58 -10.95 2.70
CA ALA A 130 -14.43 -10.74 1.26
C ALA A 130 -13.34 -9.70 0.95
N ASP A 131 -13.28 -8.61 1.72
CA ASP A 131 -12.24 -7.59 1.58
C ASP A 131 -10.86 -8.12 1.99
N ALA A 132 -10.79 -8.94 3.05
CA ALA A 132 -9.58 -9.64 3.43
C ALA A 132 -9.10 -10.59 2.32
N GLN A 133 -10.03 -11.32 1.69
CA GLN A 133 -9.73 -12.21 0.58
C GLN A 133 -9.26 -11.43 -0.67
N LYS A 134 -9.86 -10.26 -0.95
CA LYS A 134 -9.41 -9.33 -1.99
C LYS A 134 -7.99 -8.83 -1.69
N ALA A 135 -7.70 -8.46 -0.44
CA ALA A 135 -6.37 -8.00 -0.02
C ALA A 135 -5.30 -9.05 -0.29
N VAL A 136 -5.57 -10.30 0.11
CA VAL A 136 -4.68 -11.45 -0.14
C VAL A 136 -4.44 -11.66 -1.63
N HIS A 137 -5.47 -11.52 -2.46
CA HIS A 137 -5.34 -11.63 -3.91
C HIS A 137 -4.44 -10.52 -4.50
N LEU A 138 -4.64 -9.26 -4.10
CA LEU A 138 -3.80 -8.14 -4.56
C LEU A 138 -2.35 -8.29 -4.09
N MET A 139 -2.14 -8.74 -2.86
CA MET A 139 -0.82 -9.05 -2.30
C MET A 139 -0.09 -10.17 -3.05
N ALA A 140 -0.82 -11.09 -3.71
CA ALA A 140 -0.23 -12.15 -4.52
C ALA A 140 0.51 -11.62 -5.75
N PHE A 141 0.05 -10.51 -6.36
CA PHE A 141 0.78 -9.85 -7.44
C PHE A 141 2.17 -9.35 -7.02
N LEU A 142 2.38 -9.21 -5.70
CA LEU A 142 3.63 -8.77 -5.10
C LEU A 142 4.45 -9.93 -4.51
N GLY A 143 3.92 -11.16 -4.55
CA GLY A 143 4.49 -12.33 -3.90
C GLY A 143 4.45 -12.27 -2.37
N LEU A 144 3.45 -11.58 -1.81
CA LEU A 144 3.27 -11.41 -0.35
C LEU A 144 2.18 -12.31 0.23
N ASP A 145 1.36 -12.94 -0.60
CA ASP A 145 0.24 -13.80 -0.21
C ASP A 145 0.64 -14.93 0.73
N GLY A 146 1.77 -15.62 0.47
CA GLY A 146 2.28 -16.69 1.33
C GLY A 146 2.70 -16.24 2.74
N ARG A 147 2.73 -14.92 2.99
CA ARG A 147 3.08 -14.33 4.30
C ARG A 147 1.84 -13.97 5.11
N VAL A 148 0.68 -13.91 4.49
CA VAL A 148 -0.57 -13.61 5.17
C VAL A 148 -0.98 -14.83 6.01
N LYS A 149 -1.01 -14.67 7.33
CA LYS A 149 -1.42 -15.71 8.28
C LYS A 149 -2.94 -15.81 8.42
N GLY A 150 -3.63 -14.72 8.12
CA GLY A 150 -5.08 -14.66 8.12
C GLY A 150 -5.59 -13.25 8.37
N HIS A 151 -6.88 -13.16 8.66
CA HIS A 151 -7.58 -11.91 8.95
C HIS A 151 -8.41 -12.03 10.23
N LEU A 152 -8.64 -10.92 10.90
CA LEU A 152 -9.46 -10.89 12.10
C LEU A 152 -10.93 -11.22 11.80
N GLY A 153 -11.42 -12.34 12.34
CA GLY A 153 -12.83 -12.67 12.35
C GLY A 153 -13.64 -11.65 13.15
N GLY A 154 -14.70 -11.13 12.55
CA GLY A 154 -15.52 -10.06 13.14
C GLY A 154 -14.84 -8.67 13.16
N GLY A 155 -13.69 -8.52 12.50
CA GLY A 155 -13.02 -7.24 12.29
C GLY A 155 -12.65 -6.50 13.58
N ILE A 156 -12.54 -5.18 13.49
CA ILE A 156 -12.19 -4.34 14.66
C ILE A 156 -13.21 -4.46 15.79
N ASP A 157 -14.49 -4.70 15.47
CA ASP A 157 -15.55 -4.79 16.48
C ASP A 157 -15.32 -5.97 17.43
N ALA A 158 -14.87 -7.11 16.91
CA ALA A 158 -14.49 -8.26 17.73
C ALA A 158 -13.31 -7.93 18.66
N TRP A 159 -12.32 -7.17 18.18
CA TRP A 159 -11.20 -6.70 18.99
C TRP A 159 -11.65 -5.80 20.15
N ILE A 160 -12.55 -4.86 19.85
CA ILE A 160 -13.14 -3.93 20.82
C ILE A 160 -13.96 -4.69 21.87
N MET A 161 -14.85 -5.59 21.44
CA MET A 161 -15.70 -6.39 22.33
C MET A 161 -14.89 -7.30 23.25
N ALA A 162 -13.72 -7.74 22.82
CA ALA A 162 -12.79 -8.53 23.63
C ALA A 162 -11.99 -7.69 24.65
N GLY A 163 -12.22 -6.37 24.73
CA GLY A 163 -11.55 -5.48 25.66
C GLY A 163 -10.06 -5.30 25.37
N LYS A 164 -9.64 -5.49 24.11
CA LYS A 164 -8.26 -5.30 23.69
C LYS A 164 -7.92 -3.81 23.52
N GLU A 165 -6.62 -3.51 23.59
CA GLU A 165 -6.10 -2.15 23.44
C GLU A 165 -6.41 -1.59 22.05
N GLN A 166 -6.75 -0.31 22.02
CA GLN A 166 -7.13 0.43 20.83
C GLN A 166 -6.38 1.75 20.79
N ALA A 167 -6.11 2.23 19.59
CA ALA A 167 -5.58 3.55 19.32
C ALA A 167 -6.55 4.32 18.41
N THR A 168 -6.44 5.65 18.44
CA THR A 168 -7.18 6.54 17.57
C THR A 168 -6.21 7.52 16.92
N LEU A 169 -6.56 8.02 15.74
CA LEU A 169 -5.81 9.05 15.04
C LEU A 169 -6.75 10.22 14.79
N THR A 170 -6.50 11.33 15.48
CA THR A 170 -7.35 12.51 15.37
C THR A 170 -7.29 13.08 13.94
N GLN A 171 -8.44 13.12 13.29
CA GLN A 171 -8.61 13.84 12.02
C GLN A 171 -9.04 15.27 12.29
N ILE A 172 -8.36 16.22 11.64
CA ILE A 172 -8.69 17.64 11.72
C ILE A 172 -8.97 18.19 10.33
N SER A 173 -9.90 19.13 10.24
CA SER A 173 -10.13 19.89 9.02
C SER A 173 -9.03 20.93 8.81
N VAL A 174 -8.91 21.42 7.57
CA VAL A 174 -7.99 22.51 7.22
C VAL A 174 -8.25 23.79 8.03
N TYR A 175 -9.50 24.05 8.43
CA TYR A 175 -9.86 25.19 9.28
C TYR A 175 -9.37 25.02 10.72
N GLN A 176 -9.52 23.82 11.27
CA GLN A 176 -9.00 23.50 12.61
C GLN A 176 -7.47 23.55 12.62
N LEU A 177 -6.81 23.09 11.55
CA LEU A 177 -5.36 23.23 11.41
C LEU A 177 -4.93 24.70 11.42
N GLN A 178 -5.60 25.56 10.64
CA GLN A 178 -5.34 26.99 10.60
C GLN A 178 -5.50 27.64 12.00
N GLU A 179 -6.56 27.29 12.72
CA GLU A 179 -6.81 27.78 14.07
C GLU A 179 -5.71 27.35 15.06
N GLN A 180 -5.31 26.08 15.02
CA GLN A 180 -4.29 25.54 15.91
C GLN A 180 -2.91 26.18 15.67
N LEU A 181 -2.54 26.42 14.40
CA LEU A 181 -1.33 27.14 14.04
C LEU A 181 -1.38 28.61 14.53
N GLY A 182 -2.53 29.26 14.43
CA GLY A 182 -2.73 30.64 14.92
C GLY A 182 -2.68 30.78 16.45
N ASN A 183 -3.10 29.76 17.18
CA ASN A 183 -3.12 29.73 18.64
C ASN A 183 -1.76 29.39 19.27
N GLY A 184 -0.70 29.21 18.47
CA GLY A 184 0.65 28.92 18.97
C GLY A 184 0.80 27.51 19.57
N LEU A 185 -0.09 26.58 19.22
CA LEU A 185 0.12 25.17 19.55
C LEU A 185 1.38 24.69 18.81
N ASN A 186 2.29 24.05 19.56
CA ASN A 186 3.55 23.56 19.02
C ASN A 186 3.29 22.28 18.22
N MET A 187 2.78 22.44 16.99
CA MET A 187 2.50 21.38 16.04
C MET A 187 3.54 21.40 14.92
N GLN A 188 4.12 20.24 14.65
CA GLN A 188 4.94 20.04 13.45
C GLN A 188 4.03 19.64 12.30
N VAL A 189 3.96 20.49 11.27
CA VAL A 189 3.34 20.10 9.99
C VAL A 189 4.38 19.30 9.20
N LEU A 190 3.97 18.14 8.72
CA LEU A 190 4.76 17.27 7.86
C LEU A 190 4.03 17.15 6.52
N ASP A 191 4.66 17.64 5.46
CA ASP A 191 4.20 17.39 4.09
C ASP A 191 4.78 16.06 3.60
N VAL A 192 3.90 15.18 3.13
CA VAL A 192 4.23 13.82 2.67
C VAL A 192 3.97 13.63 1.17
N ARG A 193 3.75 14.72 0.43
CA ARG A 193 3.58 14.73 -1.03
C ARG A 193 4.89 14.44 -1.76
N GLU A 194 4.80 14.14 -3.06
CA GLU A 194 5.98 14.05 -3.92
C GLU A 194 6.66 15.41 -4.07
N THR A 195 7.97 15.42 -4.35
CA THR A 195 8.76 16.66 -4.47
C THR A 195 8.22 17.60 -5.55
N SER A 196 7.73 17.06 -6.67
CA SER A 196 7.09 17.85 -7.73
C SER A 196 5.83 18.58 -7.23
N GLU A 197 4.99 17.91 -6.46
CA GLU A 197 3.77 18.50 -5.89
C GLU A 197 4.10 19.57 -4.83
N TRP A 198 5.19 19.38 -4.08
CA TRP A 198 5.68 20.37 -3.13
C TRP A 198 6.24 21.61 -3.83
N ASP A 199 7.04 21.41 -4.88
CA ASP A 199 7.67 22.48 -5.63
C ASP A 199 6.65 23.37 -6.37
N ASP A 200 5.48 22.80 -6.72
CA ASP A 200 4.36 23.51 -7.34
C ASP A 200 3.53 24.35 -6.34
N GLY A 201 3.70 24.14 -5.02
CA GLY A 201 3.01 24.85 -3.93
C GLY A 201 1.78 24.13 -3.39
#